data_AF-Q8MUP6-F1
#
_entry.id   AF-Q8MUP6-F1
#
_cell.length_a   1.000
_cell.length_b   1.000
_cell.length_c   1.000
_cell.angle_alpha   90.00
_cell.angle_beta   90.00
_cell.angle_gamma   90.00
#
_symmetry.space_group_name_H-M   'P 1'
#
loop_
_entity.id
_entity.type
_entity.pdbx_description
1 polymer ?
#
loop_
_entity_poly.entity_id
_entity_poly.type
_entity_poly.pdbx_seq_one_letter_code
_entity_poly.pdbx_strand_id
1 'polypeptide(L)' 'LANVGATTKKKGEVAKQNLEDQIIQTNPVLEAFGNAKTTRNDNSSRFGKFIRIHFQQNGKLSGADIETYL' A
#
# COMPACT_ATOMS: atom_id res chain seq x y z
N LEU A 1 -12.60 -15.66 -29.31
CA LEU A 1 -12.70 -14.18 -29.40
C LEU A 1 -12.26 -13.61 -28.07
N ALA A 2 -10.97 -13.29 -27.91
CA ALA A 2 -10.42 -12.72 -26.69
C ALA A 2 -10.11 -11.24 -26.95
N ASN A 3 -10.87 -10.35 -26.32
CA ASN A 3 -10.69 -8.91 -26.41
C ASN A 3 -9.50 -8.49 -25.53
N VAL A 4 -8.38 -8.16 -26.16
CA VAL A 4 -7.23 -7.52 -25.50
C VAL A 4 -7.52 -6.01 -25.43
N GLY A 5 -8.00 -5.56 -24.27
CA GLY A 5 -8.17 -4.14 -23.96
C GLY A 5 -7.04 -3.65 -23.05
N ALA A 6 -5.84 -3.42 -23.58
CA ALA A 6 -4.79 -2.71 -22.87
C ALA A 6 -4.91 -1.21 -23.19
N THR A 7 -5.69 -0.50 -22.38
CA THR A 7 -5.77 0.96 -22.42
C THR A 7 -4.49 1.56 -21.84
N THR A 8 -3.80 2.34 -22.68
CA THR A 8 -2.71 3.25 -22.35
C THR A 8 -3.13 4.21 -21.24
N LYS A 9 -2.66 4.02 -20.01
CA LYS A 9 -2.74 5.07 -18.97
C LYS A 9 -1.52 5.98 -19.04
N LYS A 10 -1.78 7.22 -19.46
CA LYS A 10 -0.86 8.35 -19.49
C LYS A 10 -0.13 8.53 -18.15
N LYS A 11 1.19 8.68 -18.22
CA LYS A 11 2.01 9.35 -17.20
C LYS A 11 1.63 10.84 -17.18
N GLY A 12 1.43 11.40 -15.99
CA GLY A 12 1.52 12.85 -15.77
C GLY A 12 0.33 13.48 -15.07
N GLU A 13 0.28 13.34 -13.73
CA GLU A 13 -0.11 14.41 -12.80
C GLU A 13 0.16 13.88 -11.39
N VAL A 14 1.09 14.48 -10.65
CA VAL A 14 1.25 14.22 -9.21
C VAL A 14 0.12 14.98 -8.51
N ALA A 15 -1.12 14.51 -8.70
CA ALA A 15 -2.21 14.86 -7.81
C ALA A 15 -1.76 14.38 -6.42
N LYS A 16 -1.62 15.31 -5.48
CA LYS A 16 -1.26 15.03 -4.10
C LYS A 16 -2.31 14.05 -3.57
N GLN A 17 -2.00 12.76 -3.61
CA GLN A 17 -2.94 11.71 -3.22
C GLN A 17 -3.33 11.93 -1.77
N ASN A 18 -4.59 11.66 -1.44
CA ASN A 18 -5.10 11.78 -0.09
C ASN A 18 -4.26 10.91 0.86
N LEU A 19 -4.17 11.27 2.14
CA LEU A 19 -3.32 10.54 3.10
C LEU A 19 -3.72 9.06 3.19
N GLU A 20 -5.01 8.75 3.03
CA GLU A 20 -5.53 7.38 2.94
C GLU A 20 -4.94 6.62 1.75
N ASP A 21 -4.94 7.26 0.57
CA ASP A 21 -4.40 6.67 -0.65
C ASP A 21 -2.90 6.41 -0.51
N GLN A 22 -2.16 7.34 0.10
CA GLN A 22 -0.73 7.18 0.34
C GLN A 22 -0.43 5.98 1.24
N ILE A 23 -1.21 5.77 2.32
CA ILE A 23 -1.07 4.60 3.19
C ILE A 23 -1.31 3.31 2.39
N ILE A 24 -2.32 3.27 1.53
CA ILE A 24 -2.62 2.10 0.69
C ILE A 24 -1.50 1.86 -0.34
N GLN A 25 -0.95 2.93 -0.95
CA GLN A 25 0.16 2.82 -1.91
C GLN A 25 1.46 2.29 -1.29
N THR A 26 1.61 2.33 0.04
CA THR A 26 2.78 1.70 0.68
C THR A 26 2.76 0.17 0.60
N ASN A 27 1.57 -0.46 0.54
CA ASN A 27 1.45 -1.92 0.57
C ASN A 27 2.15 -2.59 -0.62
N PRO A 28 1.93 -2.20 -1.90
CA PRO A 28 2.63 -2.81 -3.03
C PRO A 28 4.16 -2.87 -2.88
N VAL A 29 4.76 -1.79 -2.35
CA VAL A 29 6.20 -1.73 -2.13
C VAL A 29 6.61 -2.69 -1.01
N LEU A 30 5.95 -2.63 0.14
CA LEU A 30 6.25 -3.50 1.28
C LEU A 30 6.02 -4.98 0.96
N GLU A 31 5.02 -5.30 0.14
CA GLU A 31 4.77 -6.66 -0.32
C GLU A 31 5.84 -7.14 -1.29
N ALA A 32 6.28 -6.30 -2.23
CA ALA A 32 7.31 -6.67 -3.20
C ALA A 32 8.66 -7.04 -2.53
N PHE A 33 9.01 -6.39 -1.42
CA PHE A 33 10.27 -6.64 -0.71
C PHE A 33 10.14 -7.57 0.50
N GLY A 34 8.97 -7.61 1.14
CA GLY A 34 8.77 -8.29 2.41
C GLY A 34 7.87 -9.52 2.34
N ASN A 35 7.21 -9.78 1.21
CA ASN A 35 6.41 -10.99 1.05
C ASN A 35 7.17 -12.08 0.29
N ALA A 36 6.87 -13.32 0.64
CA ALA A 36 7.39 -14.48 -0.04
C ALA A 36 6.33 -15.57 -0.12
N LYS A 37 6.44 -16.42 -1.15
CA LYS A 37 5.65 -17.63 -1.28
C LYS A 37 6.04 -18.65 -0.21
N THR A 38 5.03 -19.23 0.43
CA THR A 38 5.16 -20.34 1.39
C THR A 38 4.30 -21.50 0.98
N THR A 39 4.35 -22.61 1.72
CA THR A 39 3.47 -23.76 1.51
C THR A 39 1.99 -23.46 1.76
N ARG A 40 1.67 -22.46 2.60
CA ARG A 40 0.29 -22.14 3.02
C ARG A 40 -0.29 -20.86 2.40
N ASN A 41 0.56 -19.95 1.92
CA ASN A 41 0.16 -18.69 1.30
C ASN A 41 1.26 -18.20 0.33
N ASP A 42 0.86 -17.92 -0.92
CA ASP A 42 1.74 -17.48 -2.01
C ASP A 42 2.25 -16.02 -1.87
N ASN A 43 1.56 -15.17 -1.10
CA ASN A 43 1.96 -13.76 -0.86
C ASN A 43 2.03 -13.48 0.64
N SER A 44 2.88 -14.23 1.33
CA SER A 44 2.88 -14.25 2.79
C SER A 44 3.98 -13.32 3.33
N SER A 45 3.59 -12.30 4.10
CA SER A 45 4.53 -11.34 4.69
C SER A 45 5.48 -11.98 5.69
N ARG A 46 6.78 -11.70 5.53
CA ARG A 46 7.87 -12.19 6.39
C ARG A 46 8.32 -11.20 7.45
N PHE A 47 7.59 -10.10 7.59
CA PHE A 47 7.80 -9.06 8.57
C PHE A 47 6.49 -8.78 9.31
N GLY A 48 6.59 -8.38 10.57
CA GLY A 48 5.49 -7.75 11.30
C GLY A 48 5.36 -6.28 10.89
N LYS A 49 4.14 -5.78 10.76
CA LYS A 49 3.85 -4.38 10.41
C LYS A 49 2.92 -3.77 11.45
N PHE A 50 3.38 -2.70 12.10
CA PHE A 50 2.56 -1.88 12.98
C PHE A 50 2.33 -0.52 12.33
N ILE A 51 1.07 -0.21 12.02
CA ILE A 51 0.68 1.08 11.44
C ILE A 51 0.02 1.92 12.53
N ARG A 52 0.64 3.04 12.91
CA ARG A 52 0.03 4.06 13.77
C ARG A 52 -0.70 5.06 12.90
N ILE A 53 -1.98 5.27 13.17
CA ILE A 53 -2.80 6.28 12.50
C ILE A 53 -3.05 7.44 13.46
N HIS A 54 -2.68 8.66 13.07
CA HIS A 54 -2.87 9.86 13.86
C HIS A 54 -4.11 10.60 13.41
N PHE A 55 -5.02 10.88 14.34
CA PHE A 55 -6.25 11.63 14.08
C PHE A 55 -6.18 13.02 14.73
N GLN A 56 -6.75 14.01 14.04
CA GLN A 56 -6.96 15.34 14.62
C GLN A 56 -8.18 15.33 15.56
N GLN A 57 -8.34 16.38 16.37
CA GLN A 57 -9.48 16.55 17.27
C GLN A 57 -10.86 16.50 16.58
N ASN A 58 -10.91 16.79 15.28
CA ASN A 58 -12.12 16.70 14.46
C ASN A 58 -12.36 15.29 13.85
N GLY A 59 -11.54 14.30 14.21
CA GLY A 59 -11.62 12.92 13.69
C GLY A 59 -11.06 12.74 12.27
N LYS A 60 -10.47 13.77 11.65
CA LYS A 60 -9.82 13.65 10.33
C LYS A 60 -8.42 13.07 10.45
N LEU A 61 -8.00 12.35 9.41
CA LEU A 61 -6.67 11.78 9.30
C LEU A 61 -5.61 12.88 9.25
N SER A 62 -4.69 12.88 10.22
CA SER A 62 -3.58 13.83 10.28
C SER A 62 -2.29 13.27 9.69
N GLY A 63 -2.11 11.95 9.75
CA GLY A 63 -0.89 11.27 9.31
C GLY A 63 -0.84 9.82 9.78
N ALA A 64 0.20 9.10 9.38
CA ALA A 64 0.44 7.74 9.80
C ALA A 64 1.93 7.39 9.83
N ASP A 65 2.34 6.53 10.76
CA ASP A 65 3.68 5.96 10.83
C ASP A 65 3.60 4.45 10.65
N ILE A 66 4.61 3.86 10.01
CA ILE A 66 4.72 2.41 9.86
C ILE A 66 6.02 1.96 10.49
N GLU A 67 5.92 1.05 11.46
CA GLU A 67 7.06 0.36 12.06
C GLU A 67 7.04 -1.10 11.63
N THR A 68 8.19 -1.58 11.15
CA THR A 68 8.38 -2.96 10.73
C THR A 68 9.17 -3.71 11.79
N TYR A 69 8.76 -4.94 12.07
CA TYR A 69 9.33 -5.81 13.09
C TYR A 69 9.76 -7.14 12.47
N LEU A 70 10.83 -7.74 13.01
CA LEU A 70 11.50 -8.95 12.54
C LEU A 70 12.34 -8.74 11.28
#